data_AF-A0A924FWF0-F1
#
_entry.id   AF-A0A924FWF0-F1
#
_cell.length_a   1.000
_cell.length_b   1.000
_cell.length_c   1.000
_cell.angle_alpha   90.00
_cell.angle_beta   90.00
_cell.angle_gamma   90.00
#
_symmetry.space_group_name_H-M   'P 1'
#
loop_
_entity.id
_entity.type
_entity.pdbx_description
1 polymer ?
#
loop_
_entity_poly.entity_id
_entity_poly.type
_entity_poly.pdbx_seq_one_letter_code
_entity_poly.pdbx_strand_id
1 'polypeptide(L)' 'TLVISEPLAGIRGAEPIADAYFAFYLLAMGSGRPRTFDRLRAMLMETGFAAVALKPAGMPMLTSVVTARKASKVDGADVN' A
#
# COMPACT_ATOMS: atom_id res chain seq x y z
N THR A 1 -4.22 -13.94 3.68
CA THR A 1 -3.31 -13.04 2.93
C THR A 1 -4.10 -11.83 2.50
N LEU A 2 -3.51 -10.64 2.59
CA LEU A 2 -4.08 -9.41 2.05
C LEU A 2 -3.34 -9.03 0.78
N VAL A 3 -4.09 -8.65 -0.25
CA VAL A 3 -3.57 -8.10 -1.51
C VAL A 3 -4.27 -6.76 -1.73
N ILE A 4 -3.48 -5.72 -1.98
CA ILE A 4 -3.96 -4.38 -2.32
C ILE A 4 -3.45 -4.07 -3.73
N SER A 5 -4.35 -3.71 -4.62
CA SER A 5 -4.06 -3.31 -6.00
C SER A 5 -4.60 -1.90 -6.23
N GLU A 6 -3.77 -0.90 -5.95
CA GLU A 6 -4.14 0.52 -6.07
C GLU A 6 -2.99 1.34 -6.70
N PRO A 7 -3.28 2.51 -7.30
CA PRO A 7 -2.24 3.47 -7.64
C PRO A 7 -1.53 3.94 -6.37
N LEU A 8 -0.20 3.92 -6.38
CA LEU A 8 0.62 4.44 -5.30
C LEU A 8 1.26 5.75 -5.73
N ALA A 9 1.35 6.71 -4.80
CA ALA A 9 2.07 7.96 -4.99
C ALA A 9 3.59 7.73 -4.96
N GLY A 10 4.35 8.53 -5.71
CA GLY A 10 5.82 8.53 -5.64
C GLY A 10 6.48 7.27 -6.19
N ILE A 11 5.84 6.59 -7.15
CA ILE A 11 6.43 5.44 -7.82
C ILE A 11 7.42 5.90 -8.88
N ARG A 12 8.68 5.46 -8.76
CA ARG A 12 9.77 5.81 -9.67
C ARG A 12 9.44 5.51 -11.12
N GLY A 13 9.53 6.53 -11.97
CA GLY A 13 9.20 6.43 -13.40
C GLY A 13 7.72 6.57 -13.72
N ALA A 14 6.90 6.78 -12.69
CA ALA A 14 5.48 7.07 -12.79
C ALA A 14 5.07 8.41 -12.14
N GLU A 15 5.99 9.05 -11.40
CA GLU A 15 5.68 10.17 -10.50
C GLU A 15 4.93 11.35 -11.15
N PRO A 16 5.31 11.92 -12.31
CA PRO A 16 4.75 13.21 -12.72
C PRO A 16 3.30 13.12 -13.20
N ILE A 17 2.96 12.07 -13.96
CA ILE A 17 1.66 11.97 -14.63
C ILE A 17 0.64 11.25 -13.75
N ALA A 18 1.04 10.15 -13.09
CA ALA A 18 0.09 9.39 -12.26
C ALA A 18 -0.31 10.18 -11.02
N ASP A 19 0.65 10.80 -10.33
CA ASP A 19 0.36 11.53 -9.09
C ASP A 19 -0.54 12.73 -9.37
N ALA A 20 -0.28 13.48 -10.46
CA ALA A 20 -1.12 14.59 -10.88
C ALA A 20 -2.52 14.15 -11.30
N TYR A 21 -2.62 13.08 -12.13
CA TYR A 21 -3.90 12.54 -12.59
C TYR A 21 -4.76 12.07 -11.40
N PHE A 22 -4.20 11.25 -10.51
CA PHE A 22 -4.95 10.70 -9.39
C PHE A 22 -5.22 11.75 -8.31
N ALA A 23 -4.35 12.73 -8.11
CA ALA A 23 -4.64 13.86 -7.23
C ALA A 23 -5.84 14.67 -7.73
N PHE A 24 -5.87 15.02 -9.02
CA PHE A 24 -7.00 15.75 -9.61
C PHE A 24 -8.29 14.92 -9.60
N TYR A 25 -8.21 13.64 -9.98
CA TYR A 25 -9.33 12.72 -9.96
C TYR A 25 -9.96 12.59 -8.56
N LEU A 26 -9.14 12.38 -7.52
CA LEU A 26 -9.63 12.22 -6.15
C LEU A 26 -10.15 13.55 -5.54
N LEU A 27 -9.52 14.68 -5.90
CA LEU A 27 -10.03 16.01 -5.54
C LEU A 27 -11.44 16.22 -6.09
N ALA A 28 -11.67 15.89 -7.37
CA ALA A 28 -12.98 16.03 -8.02
C ALA A 28 -14.06 15.14 -7.37
N MET A 29 -13.67 13.97 -6.85
CA MET A 29 -14.56 13.07 -6.11
C MET A 29 -14.81 13.53 -4.66
N GLY A 30 -14.18 14.64 -4.22
CA GLY A 30 -14.33 15.21 -2.88
C GLY A 30 -13.74 14.36 -1.75
N SER A 31 -13.02 13.28 -2.07
CA SER A 31 -12.51 12.36 -1.06
C SER A 31 -11.35 11.52 -1.58
N GLY A 32 -10.54 11.01 -0.65
CA GLY A 32 -9.38 10.18 -0.94
C GLY A 32 -8.11 10.98 -1.24
N ARG A 33 -6.99 10.26 -1.23
CA ARG A 33 -5.67 10.78 -1.60
C ARG A 33 -4.79 9.61 -2.04
N PRO A 34 -3.94 9.77 -3.06
CA PRO A 34 -2.97 8.75 -3.40
C PRO A 34 -1.99 8.62 -2.22
N ARG A 35 -1.61 7.39 -1.87
CA ARG A 35 -0.72 7.10 -0.74
C ARG A 35 0.59 6.52 -1.25
N THR A 36 1.69 6.88 -0.61
CA THR A 36 2.98 6.24 -0.86
C THR A 36 2.98 4.81 -0.30
N PHE A 37 3.87 3.97 -0.83
CA PHE A 37 4.07 2.62 -0.29
C PHE A 37 4.40 2.65 1.20
N ASP A 38 5.28 3.56 1.63
CA ASP A 38 5.70 3.66 3.04
C ASP A 38 4.54 3.98 3.98
N ARG A 39 3.64 4.90 3.58
CA ARG A 39 2.47 5.22 4.38
C ARG A 39 1.51 4.03 4.48
N LEU A 40 1.28 3.35 3.36
CA LEU A 40 0.42 2.16 3.32
C LEU A 40 1.02 1.03 4.18
N ARG A 41 2.33 0.81 4.09
CA ARG A 41 3.08 -0.15 4.90
C ARG A 41 2.95 0.14 6.39
N ALA A 42 3.09 1.41 6.80
CA ALA A 42 2.91 1.80 8.20
C ALA A 42 1.49 1.47 8.71
N MET A 43 0.45 1.82 7.95
CA MET A 43 -0.95 1.51 8.31
C MET A 43 -1.19 0.00 8.45
N LEU A 44 -0.60 -0.81 7.56
CA LEU A 44 -0.71 -2.26 7.63
C LEU A 44 -0.01 -2.82 8.88
N MET A 45 1.18 -2.32 9.21
CA MET A 45 1.90 -2.72 10.41
C MET A 45 1.15 -2.33 11.70
N GLU A 46 0.59 -1.12 11.76
CA GLU A 46 -0.24 -0.63 12.88
C GLU A 46 -1.48 -1.49 13.14
N THR A 47 -2.01 -2.15 12.09
CA THR A 47 -3.23 -2.97 12.16
C THR A 47 -2.94 -4.47 12.31
N GLY A 48 -1.70 -4.84 12.62
CA GLY A 48 -1.32 -6.23 12.89
C GLY A 48 -1.06 -7.06 11.62
N PHE A 49 -0.75 -6.43 10.50
CA PHE A 49 -0.18 -7.12 9.35
C PHE A 49 1.36 -7.09 9.38
N ALA A 50 1.96 -8.14 8.83
CA ALA A 50 3.40 -8.33 8.69
C ALA A 50 3.73 -8.78 7.25
N ALA A 51 5.02 -8.93 6.95
CA ALA A 51 5.52 -9.32 5.63
C ALA A 51 4.93 -8.45 4.49
N VAL A 52 4.84 -7.13 4.73
CA VAL A 52 4.35 -6.17 3.74
C VAL A 52 5.39 -5.99 2.65
N ALA A 53 5.01 -6.26 1.40
CA ALA A 53 5.91 -6.18 0.25
C ALA A 53 5.21 -5.56 -0.96
N LEU A 54 5.91 -4.64 -1.62
CA LEU A 54 5.57 -4.19 -2.97
C LEU A 54 5.99 -5.27 -3.97
N LYS A 55 5.12 -5.58 -4.92
CA LYS A 55 5.36 -6.57 -5.98
C LYS A 55 5.52 -5.87 -7.33
N PRO A 56 6.34 -6.44 -8.25
CA PRO A 56 6.44 -5.94 -9.61
C PRO A 56 5.06 -5.87 -10.27
N ALA A 57 4.79 -4.77 -10.95
CA ALA A 57 3.58 -4.55 -11.73
C ALA A 57 3.97 -4.21 -13.17
N GLY A 58 3.26 -4.76 -14.15
CA GLY A 58 3.54 -4.50 -15.57
C GLY A 58 3.29 -3.04 -15.99
N MET A 59 2.42 -2.33 -15.27
CA MET A 59 2.15 -0.90 -15.51
C MET A 59 2.01 -0.14 -14.18
N PRO A 60 3.13 0.22 -13.51
CA PRO A 60 3.13 0.83 -12.17
C PRO A 60 2.35 2.15 -12.07
N MET A 61 2.24 2.87 -13.19
CA MET A 61 1.41 4.06 -13.39
C MET A 61 -0.09 3.83 -13.14
N LEU A 62 -0.61 2.66 -13.52
CA LEU A 62 -2.03 2.33 -13.41
C LEU A 62 -2.33 1.62 -12.09
N THR A 63 -1.43 0.74 -11.67
CA THR A 63 -1.61 -0.04 -10.45
C THR A 63 -0.28 -0.55 -9.92
N SER A 64 -0.17 -0.59 -8.60
CA SER A 64 0.88 -1.27 -7.87
C SER A 64 0.25 -2.36 -7.00
N VAL A 65 0.98 -3.44 -6.76
CA VAL A 65 0.49 -4.57 -5.98
C VAL A 65 1.25 -4.66 -4.66
N VAL A 66 0.53 -4.56 -3.54
CA VAL A 66 1.07 -4.74 -2.20
C VAL A 66 0.48 -6.01 -1.60
N THR A 67 1.34 -6.88 -1.08
CA THR A 67 0.94 -8.09 -0.35
C THR A 67 1.27 -7.95 1.11
N ALA A 68 0.41 -8.46 1.99
CA ALA A 68 0.68 -8.57 3.42
C ALA A 68 0.10 -9.86 4.01
N ARG A 69 0.64 -10.28 5.16
CA ARG A 69 0.16 -11.42 5.94
C ARG A 69 -0.38 -10.92 7.27
N LYS A 70 -1.44 -11.54 7.80
CA LYS A 70 -1.85 -11.30 9.19
C LYS A 70 -0.68 -11.74 10.08
N ALA A 71 -0.25 -10.91 11.03
CA ALA A 71 0.73 -11.33 12.00
C ALA A 71 0.14 -12.49 12.82
N SER A 72 0.86 -13.61 12.90
CA SER A 72 0.54 -14.65 13.87
C SER A 72 0.79 -14.08 15.26
N LYS A 73 -0.14 -14.31 16.20
CA LYS A 73 0.22 -14.23 17.62
C LYS A 73 1.37 -15.22 17.82
N VAL A 74 2.51 -14.74 18.29
CA VAL A 74 3.41 -15.65 19.00
C VAL A 74 2.65 -15.96 20.28
N ASP A 75 2.12 -17.16 20.40
CA ASP A 75 1.53 -17.66 21.64
C ASP A 75 2.68 -17.83 22.64
N GLY A 76 3.11 -16.71 23.23
CA GLY A 76 4.05 -16.64 24.35
C GLY A 76 3.32 -16.77 25.67
N ALA A 77 2.51 -17.82 25.79
CA ALA A 77 1.99 -18.30 27.07
C ALA A 77 2.59 -19.69 27.37
N ASP A 78 3.89 -19.84 27.18
CA ASP A 78 4.65 -20.91 27.82
C ASP A 78 5.50 -20.28 28.92
N VAL A 79 4.84 -20.17 30.07
CA VAL A 79 5.48 -20.10 31.37
C VAL A 79 6.37 -21.33 31.55
N ASN A 80 7.66 -21.09 31.74
CA ASN A 80 8.49 -21.78 32.74
C ASN A 80 9.54 -20.79 33.22
#